data_AF-A0A2E8N8D8-F1
#
_entry.id   AF-A0A2E8N8D8-F1
#
_cell.length_a   1.000
_cell.length_b   1.000
_cell.length_c   1.000
_cell.angle_alpha   90.00
_cell.angle_beta   90.00
_cell.angle_gamma   90.00
#
_symmetry.space_group_name_H-M   'P 1'
#
loop_
_entity.id
_entity.type
_entity.pdbx_description
1 polymer ?
#
loop_
_entity_poly.entity_id
_entity_poly.type
_entity_poly.pdbx_seq_one_letter_code
_entity_poly.pdbx_strand_id
1 'polypeptide(L)'
;MVALYDRFMGVLVTGNSYSAALVSGTRDGYSFSALPGSELTISLRSTGDRYGTGTTVDPYVWRNKLDMHLRIYDSTDTLVFESRDFDGTNAYVSDYVCDAPGTKTYTVVATDENALSTWGDYTMTFDLAGKTGEGTDQCLMRG
;
A
#
# COMPACT_ATOMS: atom_id res chain seq x y z
N MET A 1 4.39 -21.78 -7.08
CA MET A 1 4.04 -20.35 -7.09
C MET A 1 3.70 -19.96 -5.66
N VAL A 2 4.28 -18.88 -5.14
CA VAL A 2 3.95 -18.35 -3.81
C VAL A 2 2.85 -17.31 -4.01
N ALA A 3 1.80 -17.32 -3.19
CA ALA A 3 0.75 -16.31 -3.27
C ALA A 3 1.32 -14.92 -2.96
N LEU A 4 0.82 -13.87 -3.63
CA LEU A 4 1.26 -12.49 -3.41
C LEU A 4 0.95 -12.00 -1.98
N TYR A 5 -0.15 -12.47 -1.40
CA TYR A 5 -0.64 -12.11 -0.07
C TYR A 5 -1.07 -13.35 0.73
N ASP A 6 -1.20 -13.18 2.05
CA ASP A 6 -1.63 -14.23 2.98
C ASP A 6 -3.12 -14.11 3.33
N ARG A 7 -3.70 -12.90 3.27
CA ARG A 7 -5.13 -12.62 3.48
C ARG A 7 -5.68 -11.75 2.35
N PHE A 8 -6.85 -12.08 1.81
CA PHE A 8 -7.58 -11.16 0.92
C PHE A 8 -8.53 -10.30 1.73
N MET A 9 -8.34 -8.98 1.65
CA MET A 9 -9.03 -7.98 2.45
C MET A 9 -10.18 -7.30 1.70
N GLY A 10 -10.20 -7.37 0.37
CA GLY A 10 -11.33 -6.96 -0.46
C GLY A 10 -10.98 -6.13 -1.69
N VAL A 11 -12.02 -5.61 -2.34
CA VAL A 11 -11.91 -4.75 -3.53
C VAL A 11 -11.87 -3.29 -3.09
N LEU A 12 -10.91 -2.53 -3.62
CA LEU A 12 -10.80 -1.08 -3.41
C LEU A 12 -11.77 -0.34 -4.31
N VAL A 13 -12.43 0.66 -3.74
CA VAL A 13 -13.43 1.51 -4.38
C VAL A 13 -13.06 2.96 -4.05
N THR A 14 -13.08 3.83 -5.06
CA THR A 14 -12.62 5.22 -4.97
C THR A 14 -13.31 5.99 -3.85
N GLY A 15 -12.59 6.91 -3.19
CA GLY A 15 -13.07 7.72 -2.07
C GLY A 15 -13.18 6.99 -0.73
N ASN A 16 -12.83 5.70 -0.63
CA ASN A 16 -12.94 4.92 0.61
C ASN A 16 -11.63 4.85 1.40
N SER A 17 -11.79 4.56 2.69
CA SER A 17 -10.72 4.20 3.62
C SER A 17 -10.93 2.79 4.16
N TYR A 18 -9.83 2.04 4.33
CA TYR A 18 -9.80 0.66 4.78
C TYR A 18 -8.86 0.57 5.98
N SER A 19 -9.30 -0.03 7.08
CA SER A 19 -8.47 -0.21 8.28
C SER A 19 -8.43 -1.67 8.69
N ALA A 20 -7.26 -2.15 9.11
CA ALA A 20 -7.08 -3.52 9.58
C ALA A 20 -5.86 -3.65 10.50
N ALA A 21 -5.86 -4.71 11.30
CA ALA A 21 -4.70 -5.15 12.07
C ALA A 21 -3.82 -6.09 11.22
N LEU A 22 -2.56 -5.72 11.03
CA LEU A 22 -1.54 -6.49 10.34
C LEU A 22 -0.61 -7.17 11.36
N VAL A 23 -0.28 -8.44 11.12
CA VAL A 23 0.76 -9.15 11.88
C VAL A 23 2.08 -9.00 11.14
N SER A 24 3.17 -8.73 11.84
CA SER A 24 4.48 -8.53 11.20
C SER A 24 4.90 -9.77 10.39
N GLY A 25 5.40 -9.53 9.18
CA GLY A 25 5.76 -10.56 8.21
C GLY A 25 4.57 -11.20 7.46
N THR A 26 3.33 -10.74 7.69
CA THR A 26 2.15 -11.15 6.92
C THR A 26 1.79 -10.12 5.86
N ARG A 27 1.06 -10.55 4.83
CA ARG A 27 0.70 -9.73 3.67
C ARG A 27 -0.81 -9.62 3.51
N ASP A 28 -1.33 -8.40 3.55
CA ASP A 28 -2.73 -8.10 3.31
C ASP A 28 -2.93 -7.66 1.85
N GLY A 29 -3.71 -8.45 1.11
CA GLY A 29 -3.99 -8.25 -0.30
C GLY A 29 -5.33 -7.60 -0.56
N TYR A 30 -5.33 -6.59 -1.41
CA TYR A 30 -6.52 -5.94 -1.96
C TYR A 30 -6.46 -5.97 -3.49
N SER A 31 -7.58 -5.71 -4.15
CA SER A 31 -7.61 -5.56 -5.61
C SER A 31 -8.38 -4.32 -6.05
N PHE A 32 -7.96 -3.71 -7.16
CA PHE A 32 -8.75 -2.69 -7.85
C PHE A 32 -8.71 -2.95 -9.36
N SER A 33 -9.66 -2.34 -10.08
CA SER A 33 -9.65 -2.36 -11.54
C SER A 33 -9.65 -0.93 -12.06
N ALA A 34 -8.80 -0.66 -13.04
CA ALA A 34 -8.61 0.68 -13.60
C ALA A 34 -8.58 0.68 -15.12
N LEU A 35 -8.96 1.81 -15.70
CA LEU A 35 -8.73 2.09 -17.11
C LEU A 35 -7.33 2.70 -17.30
N PRO A 36 -6.74 2.54 -18.49
CA PRO A 36 -5.41 3.05 -18.77
C PRO A 36 -5.43 4.58 -18.82
N GLY A 37 -4.52 5.26 -18.13
CA GLY A 37 -4.51 6.72 -17.95
C GLY A 37 -5.40 7.24 -16.82
N SER A 38 -5.98 6.38 -15.98
CA SER A 38 -6.54 6.80 -14.67
C SER A 38 -5.41 7.17 -13.71
N GLU A 39 -5.58 8.24 -12.92
CA GLU A 39 -4.66 8.57 -11.84
C GLU A 39 -5.02 7.77 -10.58
N LEU A 40 -4.07 7.00 -10.07
CA LEU A 40 -4.20 6.21 -8.85
C LEU A 40 -3.55 6.96 -7.69
N THR A 41 -4.29 7.14 -6.59
CA THR A 41 -3.73 7.58 -5.32
C THR A 41 -3.99 6.54 -4.23
N ILE A 42 -2.92 6.06 -3.57
CA ILE A 42 -3.01 5.23 -2.36
C ILE A 42 -2.11 5.82 -1.28
N SER A 43 -2.65 5.99 -0.07
CA SER A 43 -1.83 6.24 1.12
C SER A 43 -2.07 5.11 2.11
N LEU A 44 -0.99 4.43 2.53
CA LEU A 44 -0.99 3.36 3.51
C LEU A 44 -0.22 3.84 4.74
N ARG A 45 -0.88 3.93 5.90
CA ARG A 45 -0.33 4.52 7.12
C ARG A 45 -0.52 3.61 8.32
N SER A 46 0.53 3.37 9.12
CA SER A 46 0.32 2.73 10.43
C SER A 46 -0.34 3.72 11.39
N THR A 47 -1.27 3.23 12.20
CA THR A 47 -1.97 4.00 13.23
C THR A 47 -1.44 3.71 14.64
N GLY A 48 -0.25 3.11 14.75
CA GLY A 48 0.35 2.71 16.03
C GLY A 48 0.79 3.85 16.95
N ASP A 49 0.76 3.59 18.25
CA ASP A 49 0.95 4.57 19.33
C ASP A 49 2.41 4.90 19.66
N ARG A 50 2.60 6.04 20.36
CA ARG A 50 3.87 6.57 20.86
C ARG A 50 4.00 6.39 22.40
N TYR A 51 4.66 5.32 22.86
CA TYR A 51 5.17 5.05 24.25
C TYR A 51 6.66 5.43 24.40
N GLY A 52 7.60 4.82 25.20
CA GLY A 52 8.94 5.34 25.75
C GLY A 52 10.41 5.40 25.09
N THR A 53 11.24 6.47 25.19
CA THR A 53 12.34 6.85 24.22
C THR A 53 13.63 6.02 24.20
N GLY A 54 13.82 5.05 25.10
CA GLY A 54 15.08 4.30 25.18
C GLY A 54 15.71 4.10 26.57
N THR A 55 15.05 4.47 27.67
CA THR A 55 15.38 3.98 29.02
C THR A 55 14.11 3.47 29.72
N THR A 56 14.22 2.89 30.91
CA THR A 56 13.03 2.61 31.75
C THR A 56 12.28 3.87 32.20
N VAL A 57 12.86 5.06 31.94
CA VAL A 57 12.35 6.39 32.28
C VAL A 57 12.49 7.32 31.05
N ASP A 58 11.88 6.95 29.94
CA ASP A 58 12.03 7.67 28.67
C ASP A 58 10.68 7.62 27.89
N PRO A 59 10.20 8.68 27.20
CA PRO A 59 8.87 8.79 26.54
C PRO A 59 8.53 8.51 25.01
N TYR A 60 9.39 8.05 24.04
CA TYR A 60 9.14 7.58 22.60
C TYR A 60 9.45 6.08 22.06
N VAL A 61 8.97 4.95 22.64
CA VAL A 61 8.83 3.52 22.15
C VAL A 61 7.55 3.45 21.34
N TRP A 62 7.58 3.10 20.08
CA TRP A 62 6.33 2.99 19.32
C TRP A 62 5.76 1.58 19.37
N ARG A 63 4.81 1.32 20.28
CA ARG A 63 4.12 0.01 20.35
C ARG A 63 3.08 -0.06 19.25
N ASN A 64 3.05 -1.19 18.56
CA ASN A 64 2.09 -1.49 17.48
C ASN A 64 2.17 -0.52 16.29
N LYS A 65 3.28 0.22 16.17
CA LYS A 65 3.59 0.98 14.96
C LYS A 65 4.34 0.06 14.02
N LEU A 66 3.86 0.00 12.80
CA LEU A 66 4.47 -0.72 11.70
C LEU A 66 5.09 0.28 10.73
N ASP A 67 6.23 -0.11 10.16
CA ASP A 67 6.84 0.62 9.07
C ASP A 67 6.19 0.16 7.77
N MET A 68 5.28 0.95 7.19
CA MET A 68 4.37 0.45 6.17
C MET A 68 5.03 0.36 4.80
N HIS A 69 4.84 -0.79 4.15
CA HIS A 69 5.37 -1.11 2.83
C HIS A 69 4.22 -1.46 1.88
N LEU A 70 4.05 -0.65 0.84
CA LEU A 70 3.05 -0.82 -0.23
C LEU A 70 3.70 -1.43 -1.48
N ARG A 71 3.09 -2.47 -2.03
CA ARG A 71 3.43 -3.02 -3.36
C ARG A 71 2.19 -3.08 -4.24
N ILE A 72 2.36 -2.89 -5.54
CA ILE A 72 1.30 -3.05 -6.53
C ILE A 72 1.79 -3.98 -7.63
N TYR A 73 0.98 -4.98 -7.93
CA TYR A 73 1.20 -5.96 -8.99
C TYR A 73 0.11 -5.83 -10.05
N ASP A 74 0.47 -6.10 -11.31
CA ASP A 74 -0.49 -6.13 -12.42
C ASP A 74 -1.27 -7.44 -12.49
N SER A 75 -2.09 -7.60 -13.54
CA SER A 75 -2.88 -8.81 -13.81
C SER A 75 -2.06 -10.05 -14.17
N THR A 76 -0.73 -9.97 -14.21
CA THR A 76 0.21 -11.07 -14.47
C THR A 76 1.04 -11.44 -13.24
N ASP A 77 0.71 -10.87 -12.07
CA ASP A 77 1.49 -10.91 -10.83
C ASP A 77 2.89 -10.28 -10.95
N THR A 78 3.10 -9.39 -11.94
CA THR A 78 4.34 -8.62 -12.10
C THR A 78 4.30 -7.39 -11.21
N LEU A 79 5.35 -7.16 -10.41
CA LEU A 79 5.49 -5.95 -9.58
C LEU A 79 5.64 -4.73 -10.50
N VAL A 80 4.73 -3.75 -10.38
CA VAL A 80 4.75 -2.52 -11.18
C VAL A 80 5.04 -1.27 -10.36
N PHE A 81 4.86 -1.33 -9.04
CA PHE A 81 5.18 -0.25 -8.11
C PHE A 81 5.52 -0.78 -6.72
N GLU A 82 6.48 -0.16 -6.06
CA GLU A 82 6.86 -0.42 -4.68
C GLU A 82 7.17 0.91 -3.97
N SER A 83 6.53 1.15 -2.82
CA SER A 83 6.83 2.26 -1.92
C SER A 83 7.22 1.70 -0.56
N ARG A 84 8.46 2.01 -0.17
CA ARG A 84 9.09 1.74 1.12
C ARG A 84 9.38 3.09 1.74
N ASP A 85 8.92 3.32 2.96
CA ASP A 85 9.12 4.57 3.67
C ASP A 85 10.22 4.42 4.73
N PHE A 86 11.46 4.67 4.33
CA PHE A 86 12.61 4.58 5.23
C PHE A 86 12.58 5.61 6.39
N ASP A 87 11.67 6.59 6.39
CA ASP A 87 11.48 7.51 7.53
C ASP A 87 10.36 7.11 8.52
N GLY A 88 9.62 6.04 8.20
CA GLY A 88 9.23 5.04 9.19
C GLY A 88 7.75 4.99 9.56
N THR A 89 6.81 5.28 8.65
CA THR A 89 5.36 5.10 8.91
C THR A 89 4.43 4.85 7.74
N ASN A 90 4.70 5.42 6.56
CA ASN A 90 3.67 5.69 5.55
C ASN A 90 4.15 5.45 4.11
N ALA A 91 3.68 4.38 3.48
CA ALA A 91 3.84 4.22 2.05
C ALA A 91 2.79 5.04 1.26
N TYR A 92 3.18 5.56 0.09
CA TYR A 92 2.34 6.42 -0.73
C TYR A 92 2.59 6.23 -2.24
N VAL A 93 1.53 6.39 -3.02
CA VAL A 93 1.58 6.53 -4.49
C VAL A 93 0.57 7.57 -4.95
N SER A 94 0.96 8.35 -5.96
CA SER A 94 0.12 9.17 -6.82
C SER A 94 0.77 9.15 -8.20
N ASP A 95 0.21 8.34 -9.11
CA ASP A 95 0.77 8.07 -10.45
C ASP A 95 -0.33 7.54 -11.38
N TYR A 96 -0.08 7.56 -12.69
CA TYR A 96 -1.04 7.12 -13.71
C TYR A 96 -0.95 5.61 -13.98
N VAL A 97 -2.08 4.97 -14.24
CA VAL A 97 -2.15 3.58 -14.70
C VAL A 97 -1.68 3.50 -16.15
N CYS A 98 -0.69 2.65 -16.46
CA CYS A 98 -0.05 2.59 -17.78
C CYS A 98 -1.01 2.29 -18.94
N ASP A 99 -0.70 2.84 -20.13
CA ASP A 99 -1.56 2.80 -21.32
C ASP A 99 -1.55 1.43 -22.03
N ALA A 100 -2.17 0.42 -21.39
CA ALA A 100 -2.35 -0.94 -21.91
C ALA A 100 -3.84 -1.24 -22.20
N PRO A 101 -4.26 -1.58 -23.43
CA PRO A 101 -5.67 -1.63 -23.81
C PRO A 101 -6.62 -2.43 -22.88
N GLY A 102 -7.76 -1.81 -22.58
CA GLY A 102 -8.85 -2.35 -21.77
C GLY A 102 -8.66 -2.16 -20.26
N THR A 103 -9.72 -2.38 -19.49
CA THR A 103 -9.65 -2.37 -18.02
C THR A 103 -8.72 -3.49 -17.53
N LYS A 104 -7.79 -3.17 -16.62
CA LYS A 104 -6.92 -4.14 -15.96
C LYS A 104 -7.23 -4.21 -14.47
N THR A 105 -6.99 -5.37 -13.88
CA THR A 105 -7.07 -5.58 -12.43
C THR A 105 -5.66 -5.62 -11.86
N TYR A 106 -5.47 -4.93 -10.75
CA TYR A 106 -4.22 -4.81 -10.02
C TYR A 106 -4.39 -5.37 -8.62
N THR A 107 -3.33 -5.98 -8.09
CA THR A 107 -3.26 -6.46 -6.71
C THR A 107 -2.40 -5.49 -5.90
N VAL A 108 -2.98 -4.91 -4.84
CA VAL A 108 -2.28 -4.07 -3.87
C VAL A 108 -1.94 -4.93 -2.66
N VAL A 109 -0.70 -4.89 -2.19
CA VAL A 109 -0.24 -5.63 -1.01
C VAL A 109 0.30 -4.65 0.02
N ALA A 110 -0.29 -4.71 1.22
CA ALA A 110 0.20 -4.03 2.42
C ALA A 110 1.03 -5.00 3.27
N THR A 111 2.19 -4.54 3.70
CA THR A 111 3.18 -5.25 4.53
C THR A 111 3.81 -4.29 5.54
N ASP A 112 4.50 -4.82 6.54
CA ASP A 112 5.56 -4.11 7.25
C ASP A 112 6.92 -4.30 6.55
N GLU A 113 7.78 -3.28 6.57
CA GLU A 113 9.18 -3.38 6.14
C GLU A 113 10.09 -3.98 7.23
N ASN A 114 9.76 -3.76 8.49
CA ASN A 114 10.55 -4.23 9.63
C ASN A 114 9.68 -4.71 10.81
N ALA A 115 10.17 -5.78 11.45
CA ALA A 115 9.54 -6.39 12.62
C ALA A 115 9.78 -5.61 13.93
N LEU A 116 9.71 -4.27 13.89
CA LEU A 116 9.85 -3.41 15.07
C LEU A 116 8.67 -3.57 16.06
N SER A 117 7.48 -3.89 15.54
CA SER A 117 6.33 -4.38 16.30
C SER A 117 5.93 -5.77 15.79
N THR A 118 5.40 -6.64 16.65
CA THR A 118 4.94 -7.97 16.23
C THR A 118 3.59 -7.94 15.50
N TRP A 119 2.81 -6.88 15.70
CA TRP A 119 1.57 -6.56 15.01
C TRP A 119 1.32 -5.05 15.10
N GLY A 120 0.38 -4.54 14.32
CA GLY A 120 -0.08 -3.17 14.44
C GLY A 120 -1.25 -2.87 13.52
N ASP A 121 -1.93 -1.77 13.80
CA ASP A 121 -3.05 -1.31 12.98
C ASP A 121 -2.55 -0.38 11.87
N TYR A 122 -3.23 -0.43 10.72
CA TYR A 122 -3.03 0.51 9.62
C TYR A 122 -4.37 1.04 9.09
N THR A 123 -4.28 2.17 8.37
CA THR A 123 -5.35 2.69 7.52
C THR A 123 -4.81 2.96 6.13
N MET A 124 -5.56 2.53 5.11
CA MET A 124 -5.28 2.76 3.71
C MET A 124 -6.41 3.59 3.08
N THR A 125 -6.07 4.72 2.47
CA THR A 125 -7.01 5.50 1.64
C THR A 125 -6.79 5.16 0.18
N PHE A 126 -7.85 4.97 -0.60
CA PHE A 126 -7.78 4.68 -2.03
C PHE A 126 -8.64 5.66 -2.84
N ASP A 127 -8.04 6.28 -3.86
CA ASP A 127 -8.76 7.03 -4.87
C ASP A 127 -8.23 6.70 -6.28
N LEU A 128 -9.13 6.72 -7.26
CA LEU A 128 -8.85 6.42 -8.66
C LEU A 128 -9.63 7.40 -9.54
N ALA A 129 -8.94 8.43 -10.03
CA ALA A 129 -9.53 9.41 -10.92
C ALA A 129 -9.86 8.79 -12.29
N GLY A 130 -10.92 9.27 -12.93
CA GLY A 130 -11.20 8.95 -14.33
C GLY A 130 -10.11 9.50 -15.26
N LYS A 131 -9.88 8.84 -16.40
CA LYS A 131 -8.94 9.31 -17.44
C LYS A 131 -9.36 10.70 -17.94
N THR A 132 -8.47 11.70 -17.83
CA THR A 132 -8.71 13.10 -18.20
C THR A 132 -8.04 13.54 -19.50
N GLY A 133 -7.16 12.72 -20.09
CA GLY A 133 -6.43 13.05 -21.33
C GLY A 133 -5.90 11.82 -22.07
N GLU A 134 -5.05 12.04 -23.08
CA GLU A 134 -4.25 10.96 -23.68
C GLU A 134 -3.31 10.36 -22.61
N GLY A 135 -3.02 9.07 -22.71
CA GLY A 135 -2.22 8.37 -21.69
C GLY A 135 -0.82 8.97 -21.58
N THR A 136 -0.31 9.10 -20.35
CA THR A 136 1.06 9.56 -20.11
C THR A 136 2.04 8.39 -20.25
N ASP A 137 3.14 8.61 -20.99
CA ASP A 137 4.31 7.70 -21.02
C ASP A 137 4.99 7.57 -19.63
N GLN A 138 4.61 8.43 -18.68
CA GLN A 138 4.96 8.33 -17.27
C GLN A 138 3.75 7.75 -16.53
N CYS A 139 3.93 6.54 -15.99
CA CYS A 139 2.89 5.74 -15.36
C CYS A 139 3.53 4.74 -14.40
N LEU A 140 2.68 3.90 -13.76
CA LEU A 140 3.02 2.72 -12.95
C LEU A 140 3.77 1.62 -13.72
N MET A 141 4.97 1.95 -14.20
CA MET A 141 6.06 1.08 -14.65
C MET A 141 7.37 1.87 -14.52
N ARG A 142 8.11 1.66 -13.43
CA ARG A 142 9.52 2.10 -13.30
C ARG A 142 10.38 1.04 -12.61
N GLY A 143 10.70 -0.03 -13.34
CA GLY A 143 11.59 -1.10 -12.90
C GLY A 143 11.30 -2.43 -13.59
#